data_AF-A0A4Q2L118-F1
#
_entry.id   AF-A0A4Q2L118-F1
#
_cell.length_a   1.000
_cell.length_b   1.000
_cell.length_c   1.000
_cell.angle_alpha   90.00
_cell.angle_beta   90.00
_cell.angle_gamma   90.00
#
_symmetry.space_group_name_H-M   'P 1'
#
loop_
_entity.id
_entity.type
_entity.pdbx_description
1 polymer ?
#
loop_
_entity_poly.entity_id
_entity_poly.type
_entity_poly.pdbx_seq_one_letter_code
_entity_poly.pdbx_strand_id
1 'polypeptide(L)'
;MKRSLIIGGIAVAAVLTMAVPAPAFADPVEVVHWEDSGSEVLEVGAEDWCPAEIVDFEVAHSWEGSGIDRITADRDGLIRFAATFQWVDTYSANGKTFVVDQQGNVRDHKIEDNGDGTLTIWFKNSVRTEVLLDGEFLFHDSGLAEGAFIVDDNDTPSDPEDDTFIGPVGDDELHGRFDTGERDFCEDIALYLGE
;
A
#
# COMPACT_ATOMS: atom_id res chain seq x y z
N MET A 1 54.58 39.09 62.11
CA MET A 1 55.45 38.35 61.17
C MET A 1 54.51 37.56 60.25
N LYS A 2 54.32 37.98 58.99
CA LYS A 2 54.76 37.32 57.74
C LYS A 2 54.44 35.79 57.73
N ARG A 3 53.71 35.18 56.78
CA ARG A 3 53.37 35.53 55.38
C ARG A 3 52.28 34.57 54.83
N SER A 4 51.45 35.12 53.93
CA SER A 4 50.91 34.57 52.66
C SER A 4 50.12 33.26 52.59
N LEU A 5 48.93 33.31 51.96
CA LEU A 5 48.62 32.80 50.60
C LEU A 5 47.13 33.06 50.26
N ILE A 6 46.83 34.02 49.37
CA ILE A 6 46.39 33.90 47.95
C ILE A 6 44.94 33.38 47.74
N ILE A 7 44.07 34.34 47.40
CA ILE A 7 43.02 34.42 46.35
C ILE A 7 42.53 33.11 45.72
N GLY A 8 41.19 32.95 45.63
CA GLY A 8 40.56 32.06 44.66
C GLY A 8 39.03 32.14 44.68
N GLY A 9 38.45 33.13 44.01
CA GLY A 9 37.03 33.11 43.66
C GLY A 9 36.81 32.08 42.54
N ILE A 10 35.83 31.19 42.72
CA ILE A 10 35.36 30.29 41.66
C ILE A 10 33.99 30.80 41.22
N ALA A 11 33.96 31.31 40.00
CA ALA A 11 32.75 31.60 39.25
C ALA A 11 32.02 30.29 38.95
N VAL A 12 30.74 30.22 39.28
CA VAL A 12 29.84 29.16 38.83
C VAL A 12 29.58 29.40 37.34
N ALA A 13 30.29 28.69 36.47
CA ALA A 13 29.95 28.61 35.06
C ALA A 13 28.86 27.54 34.89
N ALA A 14 27.60 27.99 34.85
CA ALA A 14 26.50 27.15 34.39
C ALA A 14 26.68 26.92 32.88
N VAL A 15 27.16 25.73 32.52
CA VAL A 15 27.19 25.27 31.13
C VAL A 15 25.75 24.93 30.74
N LEU A 16 25.09 25.85 30.05
CA LEU A 16 23.89 25.55 29.26
C LEU A 16 24.33 24.65 28.09
N THR A 17 24.24 23.34 28.30
CA THR A 17 24.24 22.38 27.21
C THR A 17 22.98 22.64 26.39
N MET A 18 23.13 23.26 25.22
CA MET A 18 22.07 23.25 24.21
C MET A 18 21.84 21.78 23.83
N ALA A 19 20.79 21.17 24.37
CA ALA A 19 20.27 19.92 23.86
C ALA A 19 19.80 20.20 22.44
N VAL A 20 20.58 19.75 21.46
CA VAL A 20 20.09 19.65 20.09
C VAL A 20 19.00 18.59 20.14
N PRO A 21 17.72 18.91 19.84
CA PRO A 21 16.72 17.87 19.73
C PRO A 21 17.19 16.95 18.61
N ALA A 22 17.61 15.73 18.96
CA ALA A 22 17.72 14.68 17.96
C ALA A 22 16.32 14.59 17.32
N PRO A 23 16.22 14.63 15.99
CA PRO A 23 14.94 14.33 15.36
C PRO A 23 14.52 12.95 15.84
N ALA A 24 13.40 12.87 16.57
CA ALA A 24 12.73 11.62 16.84
C ALA A 24 12.18 11.14 15.51
N PHE A 25 13.01 10.44 14.74
CA PHE A 25 12.55 9.55 13.70
C PHE A 25 11.97 8.34 14.44
N ALA A 26 10.66 8.12 14.29
CA ALA A 26 10.09 6.84 14.63
C ALA A 26 10.73 5.83 13.66
N ASP A 27 11.59 4.95 14.18
CA ASP A 27 12.04 3.80 13.40
C ASP A 27 10.81 2.95 13.05
N PRO A 28 10.77 2.31 11.86
CA PRO A 28 9.72 1.36 11.54
C PRO A 28 9.61 0.32 12.66
N VAL A 29 8.39 0.09 13.13
CA VAL A 29 8.08 -0.99 14.06
C VAL A 29 8.43 -2.31 13.40
N GLU A 30 8.16 -2.41 12.09
CA GLU A 30 8.48 -3.57 11.29
C GLU A 30 8.76 -3.22 9.83
N VAL A 31 9.69 -3.96 9.22
CA VAL A 31 9.93 -3.95 7.76
C VAL A 31 9.87 -5.39 7.28
N VAL A 32 8.81 -5.72 6.55
CA VAL A 32 8.54 -7.09 6.07
C VAL A 32 8.88 -7.14 4.59
N HIS A 33 9.75 -8.07 4.20
CA HIS A 33 9.97 -8.40 2.78
C HIS A 33 9.14 -9.63 2.47
N TRP A 34 8.44 -9.61 1.35
CA TRP A 34 7.59 -10.72 0.93
C TRP A 34 7.77 -11.02 -0.55
N GLU A 35 7.53 -12.28 -0.86
CA GLU A 35 7.45 -12.84 -2.21
C GLU A 35 6.23 -13.77 -2.20
N ASP A 36 5.41 -13.69 -3.24
CA ASP A 36 4.27 -14.58 -3.46
C ASP A 36 4.24 -15.00 -4.93
N SER A 37 3.80 -16.23 -5.18
CA SER A 37 3.63 -16.73 -6.54
C SER A 37 2.70 -17.93 -6.55
N GLY A 38 1.99 -18.11 -7.64
CA GLY A 38 1.09 -19.24 -7.79
C GLY A 38 0.53 -19.37 -9.19
N SER A 39 -0.34 -20.37 -9.34
CA SER A 39 -1.06 -20.61 -10.57
C SER A 39 -2.32 -21.40 -10.30
N GLU A 40 -3.37 -21.10 -11.05
CA GLU A 40 -4.63 -21.79 -11.01
C GLU A 40 -5.30 -21.84 -12.39
N VAL A 41 -6.41 -22.59 -12.46
CA VAL A 41 -7.30 -22.57 -13.62
C VAL A 41 -8.61 -21.95 -13.15
N LEU A 42 -8.98 -20.86 -13.81
CA LEU A 42 -10.20 -20.12 -13.56
C LEU A 42 -11.32 -20.78 -14.35
N GLU A 43 -12.10 -21.61 -13.66
CA GLU A 43 -13.19 -22.39 -14.24
C GLU A 43 -14.41 -21.50 -14.58
N VAL A 44 -15.12 -21.88 -15.64
CA VAL A 44 -16.34 -21.17 -16.07
C VAL A 44 -17.41 -21.25 -14.97
N GLY A 45 -17.85 -20.09 -14.50
CA GLY A 45 -18.88 -19.97 -13.48
C GLY A 45 -18.43 -20.23 -12.04
N ALA A 46 -17.11 -20.18 -11.77
CA ALA A 46 -16.60 -20.11 -10.41
C ALA A 46 -17.09 -18.82 -9.70
N GLU A 47 -17.39 -18.91 -8.40
CA GLU A 47 -17.99 -17.80 -7.63
C GLU A 47 -17.10 -16.56 -7.57
N ASP A 48 -15.78 -16.75 -7.56
CA ASP A 48 -14.76 -15.69 -7.46
C ASP A 48 -14.12 -15.35 -8.81
N TRP A 49 -14.78 -15.69 -9.92
CA TRP A 49 -14.31 -15.41 -11.28
C TRP A 49 -15.35 -14.64 -12.12
N CYS A 50 -14.95 -14.26 -13.33
CA CYS A 50 -15.81 -13.61 -14.30
C CYS A 50 -17.12 -14.39 -14.54
N PRO A 51 -18.27 -13.69 -14.67
CA PRO A 51 -19.53 -14.33 -14.97
C PRO A 51 -19.46 -15.20 -16.22
N ALA A 52 -20.05 -16.40 -16.17
CA ALA A 52 -20.02 -17.37 -17.25
C ALA A 52 -20.67 -16.87 -18.55
N GLU A 53 -21.55 -15.86 -18.46
CA GLU A 53 -22.14 -15.17 -19.61
C GLU A 53 -21.20 -14.18 -20.31
N ILE A 54 -20.10 -13.79 -19.68
CA ILE A 54 -19.06 -12.90 -20.24
C ILE A 54 -17.85 -13.73 -20.67
N VAL A 55 -17.32 -14.55 -19.77
CA VAL A 55 -16.18 -15.45 -20.03
C VAL A 55 -16.68 -16.89 -19.97
N ASP A 56 -16.89 -17.49 -21.14
CA ASP A 56 -17.46 -18.84 -21.30
C ASP A 56 -16.40 -19.93 -21.57
N PHE A 57 -15.13 -19.63 -21.29
CA PHE A 57 -13.98 -20.52 -21.46
C PHE A 57 -13.08 -20.53 -20.22
N GLU A 58 -12.33 -21.62 -20.04
CA GLU A 58 -11.34 -21.74 -18.96
C GLU A 58 -10.12 -20.86 -19.23
N VAL A 59 -9.59 -20.22 -18.18
CA VAL A 59 -8.39 -19.37 -18.26
C VAL A 59 -7.34 -19.92 -17.30
N ALA A 60 -6.14 -20.19 -17.80
CA ALA A 60 -5.01 -20.47 -16.93
C ALA A 60 -4.46 -19.15 -16.40
N HIS A 61 -4.39 -18.99 -15.08
CA HIS A 61 -3.86 -17.80 -14.42
C HIS A 61 -2.62 -18.15 -13.63
N SER A 62 -1.60 -17.30 -13.69
CA SER A 62 -0.44 -17.36 -12.83
C SER A 62 -0.03 -15.97 -12.40
N TRP A 63 0.50 -15.88 -11.19
CA TRP A 63 0.96 -14.62 -10.62
C TRP A 63 2.35 -14.75 -10.00
N GLU A 64 3.07 -13.64 -10.00
CA GLU A 64 4.30 -13.45 -9.25
C GLU A 64 4.29 -12.04 -8.65
N GLY A 65 4.55 -11.94 -7.36
CA GLY A 65 4.56 -10.68 -6.65
C GLY A 65 5.71 -10.61 -5.66
N SER A 66 6.24 -9.42 -5.45
CA SER A 66 7.12 -9.16 -4.32
C SER A 66 7.06 -7.73 -3.87
N GLY A 67 7.45 -7.50 -2.62
CA GLY A 67 7.37 -6.18 -2.04
C GLY A 67 8.02 -6.04 -0.68
N ILE A 68 7.87 -4.83 -0.16
CA ILE A 68 8.34 -4.43 1.16
C ILE A 68 7.24 -3.64 1.84
N ASP A 69 6.74 -4.18 2.95
CA ASP A 69 5.81 -3.49 3.84
C ASP A 69 6.60 -2.81 4.96
N ARG A 70 6.15 -1.63 5.34
CA ARG A 70 6.71 -0.82 6.42
C ARG A 70 5.58 -0.44 7.35
N ILE A 71 5.68 -0.90 8.58
CA ILE A 71 4.73 -0.63 9.65
C ILE A 71 5.40 0.34 10.60
N THR A 72 4.79 1.51 10.82
CA THR A 72 5.31 2.53 11.73
C THR A 72 4.26 2.90 12.76
N ALA A 73 4.71 3.24 13.96
CA ALA A 73 3.88 3.92 14.96
C ALA A 73 4.26 5.40 14.95
N ASP A 74 3.29 6.31 14.79
CA ASP A 74 3.54 7.74 14.94
C ASP A 74 3.36 8.17 16.41
N ARG A 75 3.57 9.45 16.70
CA ARG A 75 3.49 10.03 18.05
C ARG A 75 2.10 9.93 18.68
N ASP A 76 1.07 9.77 17.86
CA ASP A 76 -0.31 9.54 18.30
C ASP A 76 -0.56 8.08 18.73
N GLY A 77 0.40 7.18 18.52
CA GLY A 77 0.28 5.76 18.83
C GLY A 77 -0.46 4.95 17.77
N LEU A 78 -0.96 5.59 16.71
CA LEU A 78 -1.64 4.92 15.62
C LEU A 78 -0.63 4.27 14.68
N ILE A 79 -0.95 3.05 14.24
CA ILE A 79 -0.15 2.30 13.29
C ILE A 79 -0.42 2.80 11.86
N ARG A 80 0.65 2.93 11.08
CA ARG A 80 0.60 3.36 9.68
C ARG A 80 1.31 2.35 8.81
N PHE A 81 0.69 2.05 7.68
CA PHE A 81 1.20 1.13 6.68
C PHE A 81 1.75 1.91 5.48
N ALA A 82 2.86 1.43 4.94
CA ALA A 82 3.36 1.82 3.65
C ALA A 82 4.01 0.63 2.96
N ALA A 83 3.64 0.36 1.72
CA ALA A 83 4.19 -0.74 0.93
C ALA A 83 4.77 -0.25 -0.39
N THR A 84 5.79 -0.95 -0.87
CA THR A 84 6.29 -0.87 -2.25
C THR A 84 6.23 -2.26 -2.84
N PHE A 85 5.65 -2.40 -4.02
CA PHE A 85 5.39 -3.72 -4.61
C PHE A 85 5.60 -3.74 -6.12
N GLN A 86 5.81 -4.95 -6.62
CA GLN A 86 5.71 -5.34 -8.02
C GLN A 86 4.87 -6.61 -8.10
N TRP A 87 4.04 -6.72 -9.13
CA TRP A 87 3.10 -7.81 -9.30
C TRP A 87 2.86 -8.06 -10.79
N VAL A 88 2.91 -9.31 -11.21
CA VAL A 88 2.66 -9.70 -12.60
C VAL A 88 1.60 -10.80 -12.60
N ASP A 89 0.44 -10.51 -13.18
CA ASP A 89 -0.58 -11.50 -13.49
C ASP A 89 -0.49 -11.90 -14.97
N THR A 90 -0.62 -13.19 -15.24
CA THR A 90 -0.65 -13.75 -16.59
C THR A 90 -1.88 -14.62 -16.75
N TYR A 91 -2.75 -14.25 -17.68
CA TYR A 91 -3.96 -14.97 -18.05
C TYR A 91 -3.78 -15.57 -19.45
N SER A 92 -4.00 -16.87 -19.59
CA SER A 92 -3.77 -17.58 -20.85
C SER A 92 -4.96 -18.44 -21.22
N ALA A 93 -5.49 -18.22 -22.43
CA ALA A 93 -6.52 -19.07 -23.03
C ALA A 93 -6.46 -18.95 -24.56
N ASN A 94 -6.98 -19.97 -25.25
CA ASN A 94 -7.09 -20.02 -26.72
C ASN A 94 -5.78 -19.70 -27.48
N GLY A 95 -4.64 -20.03 -26.87
CA GLY A 95 -3.32 -19.81 -27.47
C GLY A 95 -2.79 -18.37 -27.38
N LYS A 96 -3.49 -17.50 -26.64
CA LYS A 96 -3.10 -16.12 -26.36
C LYS A 96 -2.75 -15.92 -24.89
N THR A 97 -2.01 -14.86 -24.61
CA THR A 97 -1.55 -14.50 -23.27
C THR A 97 -1.80 -13.03 -23.00
N PHE A 98 -2.55 -12.73 -21.94
CA PHE A 98 -2.85 -11.40 -21.45
C PHE A 98 -2.09 -11.18 -20.13
N VAL A 99 -1.17 -10.22 -20.11
CA VAL A 99 -0.28 -9.95 -18.97
C VAL A 99 -0.61 -8.60 -18.39
N VAL A 100 -0.76 -8.53 -17.06
CA VAL A 100 -0.88 -7.29 -16.29
C VAL A 100 0.36 -7.16 -15.42
N ASP A 101 1.28 -6.27 -15.82
CA ASP A 101 2.49 -5.93 -15.07
C ASP A 101 2.24 -4.65 -14.29
N GLN A 102 2.21 -4.75 -12.97
CA GLN A 102 1.93 -3.67 -12.05
C GLN A 102 3.09 -3.46 -11.08
N GLN A 103 3.40 -2.19 -10.82
CA GLN A 103 4.28 -1.80 -9.74
C GLN A 103 3.76 -0.53 -9.09
N GLY A 104 4.00 -0.39 -7.80
CA GLY A 104 3.49 0.77 -7.10
C GLY A 104 4.01 0.94 -5.68
N ASN A 105 3.49 1.99 -5.06
CA ASN A 105 3.66 2.22 -3.65
C ASN A 105 2.37 2.75 -3.05
N VAL A 106 1.90 2.11 -1.98
CA VAL A 106 0.76 2.55 -1.21
C VAL A 106 1.23 3.03 0.15
N ARG A 107 0.53 4.00 0.73
CA ARG A 107 0.75 4.44 2.11
C ARG A 107 -0.50 5.04 2.70
N ASP A 108 -0.62 4.89 4.00
CA ASP A 108 -1.52 5.71 4.80
C ASP A 108 -0.94 7.13 4.85
N HIS A 109 -1.68 8.09 4.31
CA HIS A 109 -1.26 9.48 4.31
C HIS A 109 -1.88 10.27 5.47
N LYS A 110 -3.08 9.88 5.91
CA LYS A 110 -3.75 10.44 7.08
C LYS A 110 -4.54 9.33 7.76
N ILE A 111 -4.55 9.34 9.09
CA ILE A 111 -5.45 8.53 9.91
C ILE A 111 -6.13 9.47 10.90
N GLU A 112 -7.42 9.25 11.14
CA GLU A 112 -8.23 9.99 12.11
C GLU A 112 -9.03 9.01 12.95
N ASP A 113 -8.85 9.07 14.27
CA ASP A 113 -9.73 8.41 15.23
C ASP A 113 -11.02 9.22 15.35
N ASN A 114 -12.15 8.59 15.03
CA ASN A 114 -13.46 9.22 14.99
C ASN A 114 -14.10 9.34 16.40
N GLY A 115 -13.51 8.69 17.42
CA GLY A 115 -13.97 8.70 18.81
C GLY A 115 -15.20 7.84 19.10
N ASP A 116 -15.57 6.98 18.16
CA ASP A 116 -16.71 6.05 18.25
C ASP A 116 -16.33 4.58 18.05
N GLY A 117 -15.03 4.26 18.21
CA GLY A 117 -14.48 2.93 17.96
C GLY A 117 -14.15 2.67 16.49
N THR A 118 -13.98 3.74 15.69
CA THR A 118 -13.61 3.62 14.28
C THR A 118 -12.48 4.56 13.91
N LEU A 119 -11.66 4.12 12.95
CA LEU A 119 -10.63 4.94 12.31
C LEU A 119 -11.03 5.22 10.86
N THR A 120 -10.83 6.47 10.44
CA THR A 120 -10.83 6.82 9.01
C THR A 120 -9.38 6.85 8.52
N ILE A 121 -9.07 6.05 7.51
CA ILE A 121 -7.73 5.92 6.93
C ILE A 121 -7.77 6.44 5.49
N TRP A 122 -6.99 7.49 5.21
CA TRP A 122 -6.77 8.00 3.86
C TRP A 122 -5.47 7.44 3.31
N PHE A 123 -5.55 6.84 2.14
CA PHE A 123 -4.39 6.26 1.48
C PHE A 123 -3.98 7.06 0.24
N LYS A 124 -2.73 6.87 -0.17
CA LYS A 124 -2.20 7.31 -1.46
C LYS A 124 -1.48 6.15 -2.11
N ASN A 125 -1.91 5.78 -3.32
CA ASN A 125 -1.30 4.72 -4.11
C ASN A 125 -0.76 5.28 -5.43
N SER A 126 0.56 5.33 -5.56
CA SER A 126 1.19 5.62 -6.85
C SER A 126 1.33 4.30 -7.61
N VAL A 127 0.73 4.23 -8.80
CA VAL A 127 0.71 2.99 -9.59
C VAL A 127 1.27 3.23 -10.99
N ARG A 128 1.93 2.20 -11.51
CA ARG A 128 2.19 2.00 -12.93
C ARG A 128 1.74 0.60 -13.29
N THR A 129 0.81 0.49 -14.22
CA THR A 129 0.38 -0.77 -14.81
C THR A 129 0.62 -0.73 -16.32
N GLU A 130 1.15 -1.82 -16.86
CA GLU A 130 1.19 -2.09 -18.29
C GLU A 130 0.46 -3.39 -18.57
N VAL A 131 -0.40 -3.35 -19.59
CA VAL A 131 -1.14 -4.53 -20.05
C VAL A 131 -0.60 -4.93 -21.41
N LEU A 132 -0.28 -6.21 -21.58
CA LEU A 132 0.25 -6.76 -22.83
C LEU A 132 -0.62 -7.93 -23.31
N LEU A 133 -0.78 -8.04 -24.63
CA LEU A 133 -1.36 -9.21 -25.31
C LEU A 133 -0.30 -9.83 -26.22
N ASP A 134 0.09 -11.06 -25.94
CA ASP A 134 1.14 -11.79 -26.67
C ASP A 134 2.46 -10.99 -26.77
N GLY A 135 2.75 -10.20 -25.73
CA GLY A 135 3.92 -9.31 -25.66
C GLY A 135 3.75 -7.98 -26.38
N GLU A 136 2.62 -7.73 -27.03
CA GLU A 136 2.28 -6.42 -27.60
C GLU A 136 1.56 -5.56 -26.57
N PHE A 137 1.98 -4.30 -26.44
CA PHE A 137 1.39 -3.33 -25.53
C PHE A 137 -0.08 -3.03 -25.89
N LEU A 138 -0.97 -3.10 -24.89
CA LEU A 138 -2.38 -2.71 -24.99
C LEU A 138 -2.68 -1.41 -24.22
N PHE A 139 -2.43 -1.42 -22.91
CA PHE A 139 -2.88 -0.34 -22.01
C PHE A 139 -1.78 0.11 -21.07
N HIS A 140 -1.87 1.38 -20.66
CA HIS A 140 -1.00 1.96 -19.67
C HIS A 140 -1.78 2.78 -18.65
N ASP A 141 -1.61 2.41 -17.38
CA ASP A 141 -2.02 3.24 -16.27
C ASP A 141 -0.77 3.76 -15.57
N SER A 142 -0.72 5.06 -15.33
CA SER A 142 0.31 5.68 -14.53
C SER A 142 -0.22 6.93 -13.87
N GLY A 143 -0.18 6.93 -12.55
CA GLY A 143 -0.75 8.01 -11.77
C GLY A 143 -0.77 7.74 -10.29
N LEU A 144 -1.66 8.47 -9.63
CA LEU A 144 -1.91 8.43 -8.21
C LEU A 144 -3.39 8.20 -7.99
N ALA A 145 -3.73 7.19 -7.20
CA ALA A 145 -5.05 7.01 -6.63
C ALA A 145 -5.03 7.49 -5.17
N GLU A 146 -5.99 8.34 -4.81
CA GLU A 146 -6.20 8.79 -3.43
C GLU A 146 -7.62 8.41 -3.01
N GLY A 147 -7.75 7.84 -1.82
CA GLY A 147 -9.04 7.39 -1.32
C GLY A 147 -9.04 7.32 0.19
N ALA A 148 -10.16 6.85 0.75
CA ALA A 148 -10.27 6.59 2.17
C ALA A 148 -11.22 5.45 2.46
N PHE A 149 -11.01 4.81 3.60
CA PHE A 149 -11.89 3.78 4.13
C PHE A 149 -12.01 3.89 5.65
N ILE A 150 -13.00 3.20 6.19
CA ILE A 150 -13.28 3.14 7.62
C ILE A 150 -13.03 1.70 8.11
N VAL A 151 -12.39 1.60 9.27
CA VAL A 151 -12.26 0.35 10.04
C VAL A 151 -12.87 0.52 11.42
N ASP A 152 -13.45 -0.55 11.95
CA ASP A 152 -13.76 -0.72 13.37
C ASP A 152 -12.46 -1.11 14.07
N ASP A 153 -12.04 -0.35 15.08
CA ASP A 153 -10.79 -0.57 15.81
C ASP A 153 -10.94 -1.43 17.05
N ASN A 154 -12.15 -1.94 17.33
CA ASN A 154 -12.46 -2.78 18.48
C ASN A 154 -12.00 -2.19 19.84
N ASP A 155 -12.03 -0.84 19.96
CA ASP A 155 -11.52 -0.07 21.11
C ASP A 155 -9.98 -0.20 21.32
N THR A 156 -9.25 -0.65 20.31
CA THR A 156 -7.79 -0.87 20.28
C THR A 156 -7.10 -0.14 19.11
N PRO A 157 -7.17 1.21 19.03
CA PRO A 157 -6.66 2.00 17.88
C PRO A 157 -5.14 1.89 17.59
N SER A 158 -4.37 1.27 18.49
CA SER A 158 -2.94 1.02 18.30
C SER A 158 -2.61 -0.42 17.88
N ASP A 159 -3.63 -1.28 17.72
CA ASP A 159 -3.50 -2.70 17.40
C ASP A 159 -4.33 -3.02 16.15
N PRO A 160 -3.72 -3.03 14.95
CA PRO A 160 -4.47 -3.28 13.72
C PRO A 160 -4.79 -4.77 13.50
N GLU A 161 -4.36 -5.69 14.38
CA GLU A 161 -4.58 -7.12 14.18
C GLU A 161 -6.05 -7.54 14.35
N ASP A 162 -6.85 -6.75 15.08
CA ASP A 162 -8.27 -7.00 15.30
C ASP A 162 -9.22 -6.02 14.59
N ASP A 163 -8.66 -5.10 13.80
CA ASP A 163 -9.41 -4.17 12.98
C ASP A 163 -10.34 -4.89 11.99
N THR A 164 -11.55 -4.35 11.81
CA THR A 164 -12.51 -4.87 10.81
C THR A 164 -12.87 -3.81 9.77
N PHE A 165 -12.69 -4.13 8.49
CA PHE A 165 -13.08 -3.24 7.39
C PHE A 165 -14.60 -2.99 7.36
N ILE A 166 -15.00 -1.72 7.40
CA ILE A 166 -16.40 -1.30 7.32
C ILE A 166 -16.77 -0.92 5.87
N GLY A 167 -15.94 -0.13 5.21
CA GLY A 167 -16.24 0.33 3.85
C GLY A 167 -15.45 1.55 3.38
N PRO A 168 -15.56 1.88 2.08
CA PRO A 168 -14.93 3.06 1.50
C PRO A 168 -15.64 4.36 1.90
N VAL A 169 -14.89 5.46 1.87
CA VAL A 169 -15.39 6.83 2.07
C VAL A 169 -15.44 7.53 0.71
N GLY A 170 -16.57 7.38 0.02
CA GLY A 170 -16.75 7.92 -1.32
C GLY A 170 -15.98 7.14 -2.39
N ASP A 171 -15.82 7.76 -3.55
CA ASP A 171 -15.06 7.20 -4.67
C ASP A 171 -13.60 7.65 -4.61
N ASP A 172 -12.69 6.81 -5.10
CA ASP A 172 -11.28 7.14 -5.21
C ASP A 172 -11.06 8.25 -6.26
N GLU A 173 -10.14 9.18 -5.95
CA GLU A 173 -9.70 10.22 -6.87
C GLU A 173 -8.47 9.74 -7.65
N LEU A 174 -8.59 9.71 -8.97
CA LEU A 174 -7.52 9.31 -9.88
C LEU A 174 -6.84 10.52 -10.52
N HIS A 175 -5.52 10.60 -10.38
CA HIS A 175 -4.68 11.63 -11.00
C HIS A 175 -3.62 11.00 -11.89
N GLY A 176 -3.72 11.21 -13.20
CA GLY A 176 -2.75 10.69 -14.16
C GLY A 176 -3.44 10.14 -15.40
N ARG A 177 -2.81 9.14 -16.01
CA ARG A 177 -3.37 8.40 -17.12
C ARG A 177 -3.86 7.06 -16.60
N PHE A 178 -5.11 6.73 -16.86
CA PHE A 178 -5.70 5.43 -16.52
C PHE A 178 -6.50 4.96 -17.73
N ASP A 179 -5.84 4.22 -18.63
CA ASP A 179 -6.48 3.63 -19.82
C ASP A 179 -7.50 2.56 -19.42
N THR A 180 -7.33 1.93 -18.25
CA THR A 180 -8.21 0.86 -17.74
C THR A 180 -9.34 1.33 -16.82
N GLY A 181 -9.34 2.59 -16.38
CA GLY A 181 -10.21 3.06 -15.28
C GLY A 181 -11.72 3.00 -15.54
N GLU A 182 -12.16 2.95 -16.81
CA GLU A 182 -13.57 2.79 -17.21
C GLU A 182 -13.85 1.42 -17.87
N ARG A 183 -12.87 0.51 -17.89
CA ARG A 183 -12.98 -0.80 -18.55
C ARG A 183 -13.48 -1.86 -17.59
N ASP A 184 -14.20 -2.84 -18.11
CA ASP A 184 -14.54 -4.05 -17.38
C ASP A 184 -13.49 -5.13 -17.65
N PHE A 185 -12.87 -5.63 -16.60
CA PHE A 185 -11.80 -6.63 -16.70
C PHE A 185 -12.29 -7.93 -17.37
N CYS A 186 -13.52 -8.37 -17.07
CA CYS A 186 -14.06 -9.59 -17.65
C CYS A 186 -14.41 -9.42 -19.12
N GLU A 187 -14.92 -8.26 -19.52
CA GLU A 187 -15.09 -7.92 -20.94
C GLU A 187 -13.74 -7.91 -21.69
N ASP A 188 -12.67 -7.43 -21.05
CA ASP A 188 -11.32 -7.45 -21.63
C ASP A 188 -10.79 -8.88 -21.79
N ILE A 189 -10.94 -9.73 -20.78
CA ILE A 189 -10.57 -11.16 -20.88
C ILE A 189 -11.34 -11.83 -22.01
N ALA A 190 -12.66 -11.64 -22.09
CA ALA A 190 -13.48 -12.21 -23.15
C ALA A 190 -13.06 -11.70 -24.54
N LEU A 191 -12.82 -10.39 -24.67
CA LEU A 191 -12.42 -9.76 -25.94
C LEU A 191 -11.06 -10.25 -26.43
N TYR A 192 -10.07 -10.30 -25.54
CA TYR A 192 -8.70 -10.55 -25.95
C TYR A 192 -8.35 -12.04 -25.98
N LEU A 193 -8.89 -12.83 -25.05
CA LEU A 193 -8.59 -14.26 -24.93
C LEU A 193 -9.69 -15.18 -25.48
N GLY A 194 -10.88 -14.69 -25.81
CA GLY A 194 -12.01 -15.52 -26.25
C GLY A 194 -11.96 -16.03 -27.69
N GLU A 195 -11.04 -15.53 -28.52
CA GLU A 195 -10.87 -15.94 -29.93
C GLU A 195 -9.58 -16.72 -30.19
#